data_AF-A0A5P0ZT15-F1
#
_entry.id   AF-A0A5P0ZT15-F1
#
_cell.length_a   1.000
_cell.length_b   1.000
_cell.length_c   1.000
_cell.angle_alpha   90.00
_cell.angle_beta   90.00
_cell.angle_gamma   90.00
#
_symmetry.space_group_name_H-M   'P 1'
#
loop_
_entity.id
_entity.type
_entity.pdbx_description
1 polymer ?
#
loop_
_entity_poly.entity_id
_entity_poly.type
_entity_poly.pdbx_seq_one_letter_code
_entity_poly.pdbx_strand_id
1 'polypeptide(L)'
;TAGKDGNDSGLLEVIDSRNTSDKMPGFTLSASMGPLKTIDSDSTADLNAILHLSAIPLLDGDKNNVSTTSNDLTTETASIDSEKGNTANVMNLEAGSYNAGIISANFNTPDSASLNIPGSGNNTEKSAKNMNAVITWTLTAKPTVTTATK
;
A
#
# COMPACT_ATOMS: atom_id res chain seq x y z
N THR A 1 17.71 6.89 12.53
CA THR A 1 16.33 6.60 12.96
C THR A 1 15.62 6.02 11.76
N ALA A 2 15.19 4.76 11.79
CA ALA A 2 14.39 4.22 10.69
C ALA A 2 13.12 5.08 10.56
N GLY A 3 12.79 5.52 9.35
CA GLY A 3 11.55 6.28 9.12
C GLY A 3 10.38 5.45 9.62
N LYS A 4 9.58 5.98 10.56
CA LYS A 4 8.25 5.45 10.82
C LYS A 4 7.40 5.81 9.60
N ASP A 5 7.36 4.90 8.64
CA ASP A 5 6.42 4.96 7.53
C ASP A 5 5.17 4.17 7.95
N GLY A 6 4.20 4.89 8.51
CA GLY A 6 2.98 4.33 9.08
C GLY A 6 2.21 5.37 9.89
N ASN A 7 0.89 5.24 9.91
CA ASN A 7 0.00 6.08 10.70
C ASN A 7 -1.15 5.24 11.27
N ASP A 8 -1.76 5.73 12.34
CA ASP A 8 -2.87 5.04 13.01
C ASP A 8 -4.21 5.25 12.29
N SER A 9 -4.21 6.00 11.18
CA SER A 9 -5.40 6.33 10.39
C SER A 9 -5.65 5.43 9.19
N GLY A 10 -4.71 4.53 8.82
CA GLY A 10 -4.83 3.71 7.60
C GLY A 10 -4.60 4.49 6.29
N LEU A 11 -4.06 5.71 6.37
CA LEU A 11 -3.83 6.57 5.22
C LEU A 11 -2.57 6.13 4.46
N LEU A 12 -2.71 5.85 3.18
CA LEU A 12 -1.60 5.71 2.25
C LEU A 12 -1.57 6.97 1.37
N GLU A 13 -0.42 7.64 1.31
CA GLU A 13 -0.28 8.89 0.56
C GLU A 13 1.02 8.89 -0.25
N VAL A 14 0.92 9.28 -1.52
CA VAL A 14 2.04 9.59 -2.40
C VAL A 14 1.88 11.03 -2.85
N ILE A 15 2.96 11.82 -2.73
CA ILE A 15 3.00 13.19 -3.24
C ILE A 15 3.84 13.19 -4.51
N ASP A 16 3.19 13.37 -5.66
CA ASP A 16 3.86 13.54 -6.94
C ASP A 16 3.96 15.03 -7.31
N SER A 17 5.16 15.59 -7.18
CA SER A 17 5.44 17.00 -7.48
C SER A 17 5.72 17.29 -8.96
N ARG A 18 5.62 16.29 -9.86
CA ARG A 18 5.96 16.42 -11.29
C ARG A 18 4.85 17.08 -12.13
N ASN A 19 4.09 17.98 -11.52
CA ASN A 19 2.87 18.62 -12.03
C ASN A 19 3.04 19.57 -13.25
N THR A 20 4.19 19.59 -13.91
CA THR A 20 4.55 20.59 -14.92
C THR A 20 4.98 20.01 -16.27
N SER A 21 4.88 18.70 -16.50
CA SER A 21 5.33 18.10 -17.76
C SER A 21 4.24 17.28 -18.42
N ASP A 22 3.93 17.58 -19.69
CA ASP A 22 3.09 16.80 -20.62
C ASP A 22 3.62 15.36 -20.87
N LYS A 23 4.66 14.96 -20.13
CA LYS A 23 5.38 13.69 -20.19
C LYS A 23 5.58 13.10 -18.80
N MET A 24 4.74 13.46 -17.82
CA MET A 24 4.83 12.93 -16.46
C MET A 24 4.81 11.39 -16.52
N PRO A 25 5.88 10.71 -16.08
CA PRO A 25 5.90 9.26 -16.08
C PRO A 25 4.90 8.74 -15.06
N GLY A 26 4.27 7.60 -15.38
CA GLY A 26 3.54 6.83 -14.40
C GLY A 26 4.44 6.34 -13.26
N PHE A 27 3.85 5.65 -12.30
CA PHE A 27 4.59 4.96 -11.26
C PHE A 27 3.85 3.72 -10.79
N THR A 28 4.59 2.84 -10.12
CA THR A 28 4.04 1.74 -9.35
C THR A 28 4.47 1.90 -7.90
N LEU A 29 3.51 1.85 -6.99
CA LEU A 29 3.77 1.69 -5.57
C LEU A 29 3.50 0.23 -5.21
N SER A 30 4.50 -0.41 -4.63
CA SER A 30 4.41 -1.80 -4.19
C SER A 30 4.76 -1.92 -2.71
N ALA A 31 4.30 -2.98 -2.07
CA ALA A 31 4.49 -3.24 -0.66
C ALA A 31 4.90 -4.69 -0.41
N SER A 32 5.78 -4.88 0.56
CA SER A 32 6.08 -6.18 1.17
C SER A 32 5.97 -6.07 2.70
N MET A 33 5.77 -7.21 3.36
CA MET A 33 5.61 -7.27 4.81
C MET A 33 6.61 -8.25 5.40
N GLY A 34 7.31 -7.82 6.46
CA GLY A 34 8.10 -8.72 7.31
C GLY A 34 7.22 -9.51 8.28
N PRO A 35 7.77 -10.54 8.94
CA PRO A 35 7.01 -11.36 9.90
C PRO A 35 6.44 -10.52 11.05
N LEU A 36 5.34 -11.01 11.63
CA LEU A 36 4.79 -10.43 12.86
C LEU A 36 5.65 -10.82 14.06
N LYS A 37 5.94 -9.82 14.89
CA LYS A 37 6.75 -9.97 16.11
C LYS A 37 5.96 -9.46 17.31
N THR A 38 6.07 -10.16 18.44
CA THR A 38 5.50 -9.68 19.70
C THR A 38 6.32 -8.51 20.24
N ILE A 39 5.65 -7.46 20.71
CA ILE A 39 6.32 -6.25 21.21
C ILE A 39 6.90 -6.45 22.63
N ASP A 40 6.25 -7.27 23.46
CA ASP A 40 6.46 -7.30 24.91
C ASP A 40 7.02 -8.62 25.48
N SER A 41 7.61 -9.51 24.67
CA SER A 41 8.16 -10.78 25.18
C SER A 41 9.50 -11.18 24.59
N ASP A 42 10.37 -11.78 25.41
CA ASP A 42 11.61 -12.49 25.04
C ASP A 42 11.39 -13.69 24.08
N SER A 43 10.14 -13.90 23.64
CA SER A 43 9.77 -14.87 22.63
C SER A 43 10.09 -14.32 21.25
N THR A 44 11.07 -14.95 20.59
CA THR A 44 11.55 -14.63 19.24
C THR A 44 10.75 -15.33 18.14
N ALA A 45 9.53 -15.80 18.43
CA ALA A 45 8.77 -16.58 17.46
C ALA A 45 8.13 -15.63 16.43
N ASP A 46 8.73 -15.57 15.24
CA ASP A 46 8.14 -14.93 14.07
C ASP A 46 6.83 -15.64 13.71
N LEU A 47 5.76 -14.87 13.58
CA LEU A 47 4.46 -15.37 13.12
C LEU A 47 4.23 -14.93 11.69
N ASN A 48 3.71 -15.84 10.87
CA ASN A 48 3.20 -15.47 9.57
C ASN A 48 1.90 -14.66 9.75
N ALA A 49 1.76 -13.58 8.98
CA ALA A 49 0.47 -13.03 8.65
C ALA A 49 0.36 -12.70 7.16
N ILE A 50 -0.89 -12.56 6.73
CA ILE A 50 -1.27 -12.17 5.39
C ILE A 50 -2.11 -10.90 5.52
N LEU A 51 -1.60 -9.78 4.99
CA LEU A 51 -2.33 -8.53 4.89
C LEU A 51 -3.09 -8.51 3.55
N HIS A 52 -4.41 -8.41 3.63
CA HIS A 52 -5.28 -8.25 2.48
C HIS A 52 -5.72 -6.79 2.37
N LEU A 53 -5.52 -6.20 1.20
CA LEU A 53 -5.97 -4.85 0.85
C LEU A 53 -6.98 -4.95 -0.28
N SER A 54 -8.14 -4.32 -0.10
CA SER A 54 -9.16 -4.20 -1.14
C SER A 54 -8.83 -3.06 -2.10
N ALA A 55 -9.42 -3.07 -3.30
CA ALA A 55 -9.40 -1.90 -4.16
C ALA A 55 -10.24 -0.77 -3.55
N ILE A 56 -9.65 0.41 -3.34
CA ILE A 56 -10.33 1.61 -2.84
C ILE A 56 -9.99 2.82 -3.72
N PRO A 57 -10.87 3.85 -3.79
CA PRO A 57 -10.62 5.02 -4.63
C PRO A 57 -9.31 5.75 -4.31
N LEU A 58 -8.62 6.20 -5.35
CA LEU A 58 -7.47 7.10 -5.24
C LEU A 58 -7.94 8.54 -5.30
N LEU A 59 -7.71 9.29 -4.22
CA LEU A 59 -8.25 10.63 -4.04
C LEU A 59 -7.16 11.70 -3.90
N ASP A 60 -7.45 12.90 -4.39
CA ASP A 60 -6.62 14.09 -4.21
C ASP A 60 -6.82 14.76 -2.84
N GLY A 61 -6.14 15.89 -2.62
CA GLY A 61 -6.26 16.71 -1.41
C GLY A 61 -7.68 17.26 -1.18
N ASP A 62 -8.46 17.41 -2.24
CA ASP A 62 -9.84 17.91 -2.25
C ASP A 62 -10.89 16.78 -2.22
N LYS A 63 -10.44 15.53 -2.10
CA LYS A 63 -11.26 14.30 -2.07
C LYS A 63 -11.95 13.96 -3.40
N ASN A 64 -11.44 14.45 -4.52
CA ASN A 64 -11.87 14.02 -5.86
C ASN A 64 -11.03 12.84 -6.33
N ASN A 65 -11.56 12.02 -7.24
CA ASN A 65 -10.76 10.96 -7.86
C ASN A 65 -9.60 11.57 -8.66
N VAL A 66 -8.41 10.97 -8.55
CA VAL A 66 -7.20 11.49 -9.23
C VAL A 66 -7.20 11.24 -10.75
N SER A 67 -8.17 10.50 -11.30
CA SER A 67 -8.26 10.20 -12.72
C SER A 67 -8.36 11.45 -13.61
N THR A 68 -7.67 11.41 -14.75
CA THR A 68 -7.83 12.37 -15.86
C THR A 68 -8.85 11.90 -16.90
N THR A 69 -9.39 10.70 -16.70
CA THR A 69 -10.32 10.03 -17.63
C THR A 69 -11.71 9.93 -17.00
N SER A 70 -12.69 9.40 -17.75
CA SER A 70 -14.04 9.17 -17.23
C SER A 70 -14.13 8.02 -16.22
N ASN A 71 -13.09 7.19 -16.10
CA ASN A 71 -13.08 6.04 -15.20
C ASN A 71 -12.32 6.40 -13.93
N ASP A 72 -12.93 6.17 -12.78
CA ASP A 72 -12.27 6.35 -11.49
C ASP A 72 -11.08 5.40 -11.35
N LEU A 73 -9.99 5.93 -10.80
CA LEU A 73 -8.82 5.14 -10.42
C LEU A 73 -8.96 4.65 -8.98
N THR A 74 -8.51 3.42 -8.75
CA THR A 74 -8.47 2.77 -7.45
C THR A 74 -7.07 2.23 -7.15
N THR A 75 -6.79 1.91 -5.90
CA THR A 75 -5.73 0.96 -5.56
C THR A 75 -6.02 -0.40 -6.19
N GLU A 76 -4.98 -1.20 -6.31
CA GLU A 76 -5.09 -2.61 -6.67
C GLU A 76 -5.55 -3.43 -5.45
N THR A 77 -6.26 -4.54 -5.71
CA THR A 77 -6.43 -5.57 -4.67
C THR A 77 -5.09 -6.26 -4.45
N ALA A 78 -4.62 -6.33 -3.20
CA ALA A 78 -3.32 -6.88 -2.87
C ALA A 78 -3.41 -7.89 -1.71
N SER A 79 -2.52 -8.88 -1.74
CA SER A 79 -2.30 -9.81 -0.62
C SER A 79 -0.81 -9.95 -0.38
N ILE A 80 -0.38 -9.58 0.82
CA ILE A 80 1.03 -9.50 1.22
C ILE A 80 1.25 -10.51 2.34
N ASP A 81 1.97 -11.57 2.02
CA ASP A 81 2.23 -12.72 2.90
C ASP A 81 3.65 -12.62 3.44
N SER A 82 3.75 -12.47 4.76
CA SER A 82 5.04 -12.23 5.42
C SER A 82 5.99 -13.42 5.39
N GLU A 83 5.48 -14.64 5.24
CA GLU A 83 6.30 -15.85 5.14
C GLU A 83 6.85 -16.03 3.72
N LYS A 84 6.04 -15.71 2.71
CA LYS A 84 6.49 -15.77 1.30
C LYS A 84 7.42 -14.63 0.92
N GLY A 85 7.41 -13.53 1.69
CA GLY A 85 8.17 -12.33 1.38
C GLY A 85 7.79 -11.73 0.02
N ASN A 86 6.54 -11.92 -0.42
CA ASN A 86 6.11 -11.43 -1.72
C ASN A 86 5.92 -9.91 -1.70
N THR A 87 6.22 -9.30 -2.84
CA THR A 87 5.92 -7.89 -3.11
C THR A 87 4.63 -7.83 -3.91
N ALA A 88 3.65 -7.04 -3.45
CA ALA A 88 2.41 -6.80 -4.16
C ALA A 88 2.31 -5.35 -4.63
N ASN A 89 1.80 -5.13 -5.83
CA ASN A 89 1.48 -3.78 -6.30
C ASN A 89 0.21 -3.29 -5.60
N VAL A 90 0.24 -2.04 -5.14
CA VAL A 90 -0.87 -1.38 -4.43
C VAL A 90 -1.41 -0.20 -5.23
N MET A 91 -0.52 0.54 -5.91
CA MET A 91 -0.92 1.55 -6.89
C MET A 91 -0.18 1.32 -8.20
N ASN A 92 -0.89 1.46 -9.31
CA ASN A 92 -0.31 1.30 -10.63
C ASN A 92 -0.83 2.39 -11.57
N LEU A 93 -0.16 3.54 -11.56
CA LEU A 93 -0.58 4.71 -12.35
C LEU A 93 0.20 4.79 -13.66
N GLU A 94 -0.51 5.00 -14.76
CA GLU A 94 0.09 5.17 -16.08
C GLU A 94 0.33 6.65 -16.40
N ALA A 95 1.25 6.92 -17.32
CA ALA A 95 1.47 8.28 -17.79
C ALA A 95 0.17 8.86 -18.38
N GLY A 96 -0.22 10.04 -17.92
CA GLY A 96 -1.42 10.73 -18.39
C GLY A 96 -2.76 10.18 -17.89
N SER A 97 -2.78 9.14 -17.05
CA SER A 97 -4.04 8.59 -16.50
C SER A 97 -4.52 9.28 -15.22
N TYR A 98 -3.66 10.10 -14.59
CA TYR A 98 -3.92 10.73 -13.30
C TYR A 98 -3.38 12.16 -13.23
N ASN A 99 -3.98 12.95 -12.35
CA ASN A 99 -3.51 14.29 -11.99
C ASN A 99 -2.40 14.18 -10.94
N ALA A 100 -1.29 14.87 -11.17
CA ALA A 100 -0.20 14.99 -10.21
C ALA A 100 -0.65 15.72 -8.94
N GLY A 101 0.10 15.55 -7.85
CA GLY A 101 -0.20 16.14 -6.54
C GLY A 101 -0.30 15.08 -5.46
N ILE A 102 -1.19 15.31 -4.50
CA ILE A 102 -1.50 14.34 -3.46
C ILE A 102 -2.33 13.21 -4.08
N ILE A 103 -1.91 11.97 -3.88
CA ILE A 103 -2.63 10.77 -4.28
C ILE A 103 -2.77 9.92 -3.03
N SER A 104 -4.00 9.74 -2.57
CA SER A 104 -4.28 9.14 -1.27
C SER A 104 -5.30 8.00 -1.35
N ALA A 105 -5.13 7.02 -0.47
CA ALA A 105 -6.05 5.90 -0.28
C ALA A 105 -6.22 5.67 1.22
N ASN A 106 -7.45 5.50 1.71
CA ASN A 106 -7.73 5.38 3.13
C ASN A 106 -8.26 3.98 3.50
N PHE A 107 -7.36 3.16 4.05
CA PHE A 107 -7.62 1.78 4.47
C PHE A 107 -8.07 1.71 5.93
N ASN A 108 -9.13 2.42 6.28
CA ASN A 108 -9.59 2.57 7.67
C ASN A 108 -10.92 1.85 7.99
N THR A 109 -11.45 1.08 7.05
CA THR A 109 -12.65 0.27 7.24
C THR A 109 -12.31 -1.23 7.26
N PRO A 110 -13.08 -2.07 7.96
CA PRO A 110 -12.88 -3.52 7.94
C PRO A 110 -12.90 -4.15 6.53
N ASP A 111 -13.64 -3.54 5.60
CA ASP A 111 -13.74 -4.00 4.21
C ASP A 111 -12.57 -3.52 3.34
N SER A 112 -11.86 -2.47 3.77
CA SER A 112 -10.72 -1.92 3.04
C SER A 112 -9.42 -2.71 3.28
N ALA A 113 -9.21 -3.19 4.50
CA ALA A 113 -8.04 -3.96 4.86
C ALA A 113 -8.35 -4.98 5.95
N SER A 114 -7.74 -6.16 5.85
CA SER A 114 -7.82 -7.19 6.89
C SER A 114 -6.49 -7.90 7.07
N LEU A 115 -6.20 -8.31 8.30
CA LEU A 115 -5.00 -9.07 8.64
C LEU A 115 -5.40 -10.48 9.05
N ASN A 116 -4.91 -11.47 8.32
CA ASN A 116 -5.10 -12.88 8.63
C ASN A 116 -3.81 -13.46 9.24
N ILE A 117 -3.91 -14.04 10.43
CA ILE A 117 -2.80 -14.74 11.10
C ILE A 117 -3.08 -16.24 11.02
N PRO A 118 -2.53 -16.98 10.03
CA PRO A 118 -2.79 -18.40 9.89
C PRO A 118 -2.24 -19.18 11.09
N GLY A 119 -3.09 -19.97 11.74
CA GLY A 119 -2.72 -20.82 12.89
C GLY A 119 -3.92 -21.31 13.68
N SER A 120 -3.67 -22.16 14.68
CA SER A 120 -4.69 -22.65 15.63
C SER A 120 -4.75 -21.75 16.87
N GLY A 121 -5.05 -20.47 16.66
CA GLY A 121 -5.26 -19.52 17.76
C GLY A 121 -6.45 -19.93 18.63
N ASN A 122 -6.33 -19.75 19.95
CA ASN A 122 -7.46 -19.92 20.85
C ASN A 122 -8.40 -18.71 20.72
N ASN A 123 -9.37 -18.80 19.79
CA ASN A 123 -10.35 -17.73 19.51
C ASN A 123 -11.35 -17.46 20.67
N THR A 124 -11.17 -18.09 21.84
CA THR A 124 -12.02 -17.86 23.03
C THR A 124 -11.46 -16.82 23.99
N GLU A 125 -10.20 -16.41 23.83
CA GLU A 125 -9.59 -15.38 24.66
C GLU A 125 -9.84 -13.98 24.10
N LYS A 126 -10.24 -13.05 24.99
CA LYS A 126 -10.49 -11.65 24.63
C LYS A 126 -9.22 -10.78 24.59
N SER A 127 -8.07 -11.35 24.95
CA SER A 127 -6.79 -10.66 24.99
C SER A 127 -5.90 -11.13 23.84
N ALA A 128 -5.47 -10.20 23.00
CA ALA A 128 -4.42 -10.43 22.00
C ALA A 128 -3.09 -9.89 22.53
N LYS A 129 -1.98 -10.52 22.13
CA LYS A 129 -0.64 -9.93 22.34
C LYS A 129 -0.47 -8.73 21.43
N ASN A 130 0.20 -7.68 21.90
CA ASN A 130 0.63 -6.59 21.04
C ASN A 130 1.69 -7.12 20.07
N MET A 131 1.46 -6.91 18.77
CA MET A 131 2.35 -7.38 17.72
C MET A 131 2.60 -6.28 16.70
N ASN A 132 3.78 -6.30 16.09
CA ASN A 132 4.13 -5.40 14.99
C ASN A 132 4.68 -6.17 13.79
N ALA A 133 4.47 -5.61 12.61
CA ALA A 133 5.07 -6.05 11.36
C ALA A 133 5.67 -4.82 10.69
N VAL A 134 6.80 -4.99 9.99
CA VAL A 134 7.38 -3.92 9.18
C VAL A 134 6.84 -4.04 7.77
N ILE A 135 6.16 -2.99 7.29
CA ILE A 135 5.78 -2.86 5.89
C ILE A 135 6.89 -2.08 5.17
N THR A 136 7.35 -2.60 4.03
CA THR A 136 8.31 -1.92 3.17
C THR A 136 7.59 -1.46 1.91
N TRP A 137 7.54 -0.14 1.71
CA TRP A 137 6.97 0.46 0.50
C TRP A 137 8.07 0.74 -0.52
N THR A 138 7.83 0.37 -1.78
CA THR A 138 8.75 0.62 -2.90
C THR A 138 8.01 1.39 -3.98
N LEU A 139 8.40 2.65 -4.17
CA LEU A 139 7.91 3.53 -5.23
C LEU A 139 8.85 3.45 -6.43
N THR A 140 8.33 3.01 -7.58
CA THR A 140 9.10 2.86 -8.83
C THR A 140 8.49 3.73 -9.92
N ALA A 141 9.27 4.63 -10.51
CA ALA A 141 8.81 5.38 -11.68
C ALA A 141 8.71 4.45 -12.91
N LYS A 142 7.68 4.62 -13.73
CA LYS A 142 7.54 3.95 -15.03
C LYS A 142 8.17 4.83 -16.12
N PRO A 143 9.34 4.52 -16.66
CA PRO A 143 9.95 5.33 -17.69
C PRO A 143 9.08 5.37 -18.97
N THR A 144 8.84 6.58 -19.48
CA THR A 144 8.19 6.81 -20.78
C THR A 144 9.20 6.57 -21.91
N VAL A 145 9.37 5.33 -22.37
CA VAL A 145 10.08 5.07 -23.63
C VAL A 145 9.08 4.98 -24.77
N THR A 146 8.76 6.15 -25.35
CA THR A 146 8.22 6.22 -26.71
C THR A 146 9.20 6.98 -27.58
N THR A 147 10.38 6.39 -27.83
CA THR A 147 11.23 6.80 -28.94
C THR A 147 10.67 6.16 -30.21
N ALA A 148 9.66 6.79 -30.81
CA ALA A 148 9.33 6.50 -32.20
C ALA A 148 10.44 7.12 -33.06
N THR A 149 11.45 6.32 -33.42
CA THR A 149 12.41 6.68 -34.47
C THR A 149 11.65 6.83 -35.78
N LYS A 150 11.74 8.02 -36.36
CA LYS A 150 11.28 8.33 -37.72
C LYS A 150 12.34 7.88 -38.74
#